data_AF-A0A519T728-F1
#
_entry.id   AF-A0A519T728-F1
#
_cell.length_a   1.000
_cell.length_b   1.000
_cell.length_c   1.000
_cell.angle_alpha   90.00
_cell.angle_beta   90.00
_cell.angle_gamma   90.00
#
_symmetry.space_group_name_H-M   'P 1'
#
loop_
_entity.id
_entity.type
_entity.pdbx_description
1 polymer ?
#
loop_
_entity_poly.entity_id
_entity_poly.type
_entity_poly.pdbx_seq_one_letter_code
_entity_poly.pdbx_strand_id
1 'polypeptide(L)'
;MDKKLVDNGLLSLSYLLSTGCLVGILVINHKIATLYLEVSGKTRGLFGLLELVQFGYQYDLLLPLAIALGLGIICYRRKCAKNLSVTAILFASGTMILLVSDIWQLLV
;
A
#
# COMPACT_ATOMS: atom_id res chain seq x y z
N MET A 1 -17.04 -2.72 27.91
CA MET A 1 -16.67 -2.30 26.54
C MET A 1 -17.03 -3.43 25.61
N ASP A 2 -17.91 -3.20 24.65
CA ASP A 2 -18.54 -4.26 23.86
C ASP A 2 -17.52 -4.87 22.87
N LYS A 3 -17.31 -6.19 22.96
CA LYS A 3 -16.25 -6.89 22.20
C LYS A 3 -16.43 -6.70 20.69
N LYS A 4 -17.68 -6.68 20.23
CA LYS A 4 -18.03 -6.40 18.83
C LYS A 4 -17.63 -5.00 18.38
N LEU A 5 -17.71 -4.00 19.25
CA LEU A 5 -17.36 -2.62 18.92
C LEU A 5 -15.85 -2.47 18.70
N VAL A 6 -15.05 -3.13 19.54
CA VAL A 6 -13.59 -3.16 19.40
C VAL A 6 -13.18 -3.87 18.10
N ASP A 7 -13.80 -5.00 17.80
CA ASP A 7 -13.48 -5.80 16.63
C ASP A 7 -13.83 -5.07 15.32
N ASN A 8 -14.97 -4.36 15.28
CA ASN A 8 -15.35 -3.52 14.15
C ASN A 8 -14.40 -2.32 13.97
N GLY A 9 -13.96 -1.71 15.08
CA GLY A 9 -12.98 -0.62 15.05
C GLY A 9 -11.64 -1.06 14.47
N LEU A 10 -11.16 -2.26 14.82
CA LEU A 10 -9.92 -2.84 14.28
C LEU A 10 -10.00 -3.06 12.76
N LEU A 11 -11.13 -3.60 12.26
CA LEU A 11 -11.36 -3.80 10.82
C LEU A 11 -11.43 -2.47 10.07
N SER A 12 -12.19 -1.51 10.60
CA SER A 12 -12.31 -0.19 9.98
C SER A 12 -10.96 0.52 9.90
N LEU A 13 -10.14 0.43 10.95
CA LEU A 13 -8.79 0.98 10.97
C LEU A 13 -7.88 0.29 9.94
N SER A 14 -7.93 -1.04 9.85
CA SER A 14 -7.17 -1.80 8.85
C SER A 14 -7.49 -1.33 7.43
N TYR A 15 -8.78 -1.23 7.09
CA TYR A 15 -9.21 -0.72 5.78
C TYR A 15 -8.77 0.73 5.54
N LEU A 16 -8.94 1.60 6.53
CA LEU A 16 -8.59 3.02 6.39
C LEU A 16 -7.09 3.20 6.14
N LEU A 17 -6.24 2.46 6.87
CA LEU A 17 -4.79 2.45 6.64
C LEU A 17 -4.45 1.90 5.25
N SER A 18 -5.00 0.76 4.85
CA SER A 18 -4.72 0.18 3.54
C SER A 18 -5.17 1.08 2.40
N THR A 19 -6.35 1.71 2.50
CA THR A 19 -6.85 2.65 1.49
C THR A 19 -5.97 3.91 1.42
N GLY A 20 -5.57 4.48 2.57
CA GLY A 20 -4.66 5.62 2.60
C GLY A 20 -3.32 5.32 1.94
N CYS A 21 -2.77 4.12 2.20
CA CYS A 21 -1.54 3.68 1.56
C CYS A 21 -1.71 3.45 0.06
N LEU A 22 -2.83 2.86 -0.38
CA LEU A 22 -3.12 2.66 -1.80
C LEU A 22 -3.16 3.99 -2.56
N VAL A 23 -3.83 5.01 -1.99
CA VAL A 23 -3.84 6.36 -2.57
C VAL A 23 -2.42 6.94 -2.64
N GLY A 24 -1.64 6.78 -1.56
CA GLY A 24 -0.24 7.20 -1.53
C GLY A 24 0.59 6.55 -2.65
N ILE A 25 0.47 5.24 -2.82
CA ILE A 25 1.14 4.46 -3.87
C ILE A 25 0.77 4.98 -5.25
N LEU A 26 -0.51 5.22 -5.52
CA LEU A 26 -0.98 5.74 -6.81
C LEU A 26 -0.42 7.14 -7.10
N VAL A 27 -0.39 8.03 -6.10
CA VAL A 27 0.17 9.37 -6.26
C VAL A 27 1.67 9.32 -6.55
N ILE A 28 2.41 8.45 -5.85
CA ILE A 28 3.85 8.27 -6.10
C ILE A 28 4.08 7.70 -7.50
N ASN A 29 3.38 6.64 -7.88
CA ASN A 29 3.51 6.02 -9.20
C ASN A 29 3.15 7.00 -10.33
N HIS A 30 2.13 7.84 -10.15
CA HIS A 30 1.82 8.90 -11.12
C HIS A 30 2.97 9.89 -11.25
N LYS A 31 3.58 10.34 -10.13
CA LYS A 31 4.73 11.25 -10.17
C LYS A 31 5.93 10.62 -10.88
N ILE A 32 6.21 9.35 -10.62
CA ILE A 32 7.27 8.59 -11.31
C ILE A 32 7.01 8.54 -12.81
N ALA A 33 5.78 8.20 -13.22
CA ALA A 33 5.41 8.14 -14.64
C ALA A 33 5.54 9.51 -15.34
N THR A 34 5.08 10.59 -14.70
CA THR A 34 5.23 11.95 -15.24
C THR A 34 6.70 12.33 -15.39
N LEU A 35 7.53 12.06 -14.38
CA LEU A 35 8.96 12.33 -14.44
C LEU A 35 9.64 11.49 -15.54
N TYR A 36 9.25 10.22 -15.71
CA TYR A 36 9.79 9.36 -16.76
C TYR A 36 9.53 9.94 -18.17
N LEU A 37 8.33 10.47 -18.39
CA LEU A 37 7.95 11.09 -19.66
C LEU A 37 8.74 12.39 -19.93
N GLU A 38 8.99 13.20 -18.91
CA GLU A 38 9.72 14.48 -19.00
C GLU A 38 11.24 14.32 -19.23
N VAL A 39 11.81 13.18 -18.84
CA VAL A 39 13.25 12.96 -18.85
C VAL A 39 13.73 12.45 -20.23
N SER A 40 14.80 13.05 -20.77
CA SER A 40 15.39 12.74 -22.07
C SER A 40 16.28 11.48 -22.09
N GLY A 41 16.48 10.90 -23.28
CA GLY A 41 16.94 9.51 -23.49
C GLY A 41 18.21 9.00 -22.78
N LYS A 42 19.18 9.84 -22.39
CA LYS A 42 20.35 9.38 -21.59
C LYS A 42 20.00 9.17 -20.12
N THR A 43 19.15 10.02 -19.55
CA THR A 43 18.71 9.93 -18.16
C THR A 43 17.61 8.89 -17.97
N ARG A 44 16.88 8.49 -19.03
CA ARG A 44 15.98 7.33 -18.99
C ARG A 44 16.69 6.00 -18.69
N GLY A 45 17.94 5.83 -19.15
CA GLY A 45 18.74 4.63 -18.84
C GLY A 45 19.19 4.54 -17.39
N LEU A 46 19.21 5.66 -16.67
CA LEU A 46 19.56 5.76 -15.24
C LEU A 46 18.31 5.87 -14.35
N PHE A 47 17.13 5.70 -14.92
CA PHE A 47 15.89 6.06 -14.25
C PHE A 47 15.60 5.20 -13.01
N GLY A 48 15.96 3.90 -13.01
CA GLY A 48 15.80 3.06 -11.82
C GLY A 48 16.65 3.52 -10.62
N LEU A 49 17.80 4.14 -10.85
CA LEU A 49 18.61 4.77 -9.80
C LEU A 49 17.99 6.09 -9.32
N LEU A 50 17.47 6.88 -10.25
CA LEU A 50 16.76 8.12 -9.95
C LEU A 50 15.49 7.84 -9.13
N GLU A 51 14.79 6.76 -9.46
CA GLU A 51 13.60 6.29 -8.77
C GLU A 51 13.89 5.94 -7.31
N LEU A 52 14.92 5.14 -7.05
CA LEU A 52 15.35 4.78 -5.70
C LEU A 52 15.75 6.00 -4.86
N VAL A 53 16.44 6.97 -5.45
CA VAL A 53 16.92 8.17 -4.74
C VAL A 53 15.79 9.18 -4.48
N GLN A 54 14.92 9.43 -5.46
CA GLN A 54 13.87 10.44 -5.33
C GLN A 54 12.58 9.90 -4.72
N PHE A 55 12.23 8.65 -4.98
CA PHE A 55 10.97 8.04 -4.57
C PHE A 55 11.15 6.88 -3.58
N GLY A 56 12.35 6.65 -3.04
CA GLY A 56 12.61 5.65 -2.00
C GLY A 56 11.74 5.82 -0.74
N TYR A 57 11.24 7.03 -0.46
CA TYR A 57 10.26 7.28 0.61
C TYR A 57 8.94 6.52 0.42
N GLN A 58 8.67 5.95 -0.76
CA GLN A 58 7.53 5.06 -0.97
C GLN A 58 7.56 3.86 -0.03
N TYR A 59 8.76 3.38 0.34
CA TYR A 59 8.93 2.27 1.26
C TYR A 59 8.54 2.62 2.71
N ASP A 60 8.40 3.90 3.06
CA ASP A 60 7.85 4.30 4.36
C ASP A 60 6.37 3.88 4.50
N LEU A 61 5.66 3.66 3.38
CA LEU A 61 4.30 3.12 3.36
C LEU A 61 4.22 1.63 3.74
N LEU A 62 5.35 0.90 3.79
CA LEU A 62 5.38 -0.49 4.27
C LEU A 62 4.98 -0.59 5.74
N LEU A 63 5.38 0.38 6.56
CA LEU A 63 5.10 0.37 8.01
C LEU A 63 3.60 0.42 8.31
N PRO A 64 2.81 1.41 7.83
CA PRO A 64 1.37 1.41 8.02
C PRO A 64 0.68 0.20 7.35
N LEU A 65 1.21 -0.32 6.24
CA LEU A 65 0.68 -1.54 5.64
C LEU A 65 0.86 -2.78 6.53
N ALA A 66 2.04 -2.94 7.12
CA ALA A 66 2.34 -4.03 8.03
C ALA A 66 1.42 -3.98 9.26
N ILE A 67 1.16 -2.77 9.77
CA ILE A 67 0.18 -2.55 10.85
C ILE A 67 -1.22 -2.95 10.39
N ALA A 68 -1.68 -2.50 9.22
CA ALA A 68 -2.99 -2.85 8.68
C ALA A 68 -3.19 -4.36 8.52
N LEU A 69 -2.15 -5.05 8.03
CA LEU A 69 -2.13 -6.51 7.88
C LEU A 69 -2.15 -7.22 9.24
N GLY A 70 -1.36 -6.72 10.21
CA GLY A 70 -1.38 -7.22 11.59
C GLY A 70 -2.76 -7.10 12.25
N LEU A 71 -3.45 -5.97 12.06
CA LEU A 71 -4.82 -5.76 12.55
C LEU A 71 -5.80 -6.77 11.93
N GLY A 72 -5.71 -7.00 10.62
CA GLY A 72 -6.52 -8.01 9.93
C GLY A 72 -6.29 -9.43 10.46
N ILE A 73 -5.04 -9.81 10.69
CA ILE A 73 -4.68 -11.12 11.27
C ILE A 73 -5.20 -11.26 12.70
N ILE A 74 -5.05 -10.24 13.55
CA ILE A 74 -5.56 -10.26 14.93
C ILE A 74 -7.08 -10.47 14.94
N CYS A 75 -7.80 -9.76 14.07
CA CYS A 75 -9.24 -9.88 13.91
C CYS A 75 -9.65 -11.29 13.45
N TYR A 76 -8.93 -11.84 12.47
CA TYR A 76 -9.13 -13.21 11.99
C TYR A 76 -8.93 -14.25 13.11
N ARG A 77 -7.85 -14.14 13.89
CA ARG A 77 -7.56 -15.05 15.02
C ARG A 77 -8.62 -14.97 16.12
N ARG A 78 -9.22 -13.80 16.32
CA ARG A 78 -10.32 -13.59 17.28
C ARG A 78 -11.69 -14.07 16.78
N LYS A 79 -11.76 -14.63 15.56
CA LYS A 79 -13.00 -15.06 14.87
C LYS A 79 -13.99 -13.91 14.65
N CYS A 80 -13.49 -12.69 14.59
CA CYS A 80 -14.28 -11.50 14.27
C CYS A 80 -14.62 -11.54 12.78
N ALA A 81 -15.92 -11.55 12.45
CA ALA A 81 -16.44 -11.49 11.09
C ALA A 81 -15.49 -12.09 10.03
N LYS A 82 -15.35 -13.43 10.07
CA LYS A 82 -14.24 -14.16 9.41
C LYS A 82 -14.00 -13.73 7.96
N ASN A 83 -15.07 -13.53 7.18
CA ASN A 83 -15.00 -13.10 5.79
C ASN A 83 -14.40 -11.69 5.64
N LEU A 84 -14.83 -10.74 6.47
CA LEU A 84 -14.32 -9.35 6.46
C LEU A 84 -12.84 -9.28 6.87
N SER A 85 -12.43 -10.10 7.84
CA SER A 85 -11.03 -10.20 8.24
C SER A 85 -10.15 -10.75 7.10
N VAL A 86 -10.63 -11.77 6.38
CA VAL A 86 -9.90 -12.32 5.22
C VAL A 86 -9.79 -11.28 4.10
N THR A 87 -10.86 -10.56 3.78
CA THR A 87 -10.81 -9.51 2.76
C THR A 87 -9.89 -8.36 3.15
N ALA A 88 -9.82 -7.99 4.44
CA ALA A 88 -8.89 -6.97 4.92
C ALA A 88 -7.43 -7.42 4.77
N ILE A 89 -7.12 -8.68 5.11
CA ILE A 89 -5.78 -9.25 4.92
C ILE A 89 -5.41 -9.27 3.43
N LEU A 90 -6.30 -9.77 2.57
CA LEU A 90 -6.08 -9.82 1.12
C LEU A 90 -5.86 -8.42 0.53
N PHE A 91 -6.63 -7.43 0.99
CA PHE A 91 -6.52 -6.06 0.54
C PHE A 91 -5.18 -5.42 0.96
N ALA A 92 -4.76 -5.63 2.21
CA ALA A 92 -3.47 -5.16 2.70
C ALA A 92 -2.31 -5.84 1.95
N SER A 93 -2.35 -7.17 1.77
CA SER A 93 -1.31 -7.89 1.03
C SER A 93 -1.27 -7.49 -0.45
N GLY A 94 -2.43 -7.30 -1.09
CA GLY A 94 -2.51 -6.83 -2.47
C GLY A 94 -1.89 -5.44 -2.62
N THR A 95 -2.21 -4.53 -1.69
CA THR A 95 -1.61 -3.20 -1.65
C THR A 95 -0.08 -3.26 -1.46
N MET A 96 0.43 -4.25 -0.72
CA MET A 96 1.87 -4.44 -0.50
C MET A 96 2.58 -4.88 -1.77
N ILE A 97 1.97 -5.80 -2.52
CA ILE A 97 2.47 -6.22 -3.83
C ILE A 97 2.52 -5.03 -4.77
N LEU A 98 1.45 -4.21 -4.79
CA LEU A 98 1.39 -3.00 -5.61
C LEU A 98 2.48 -1.99 -5.26
N LEU A 99 2.86 -1.88 -3.97
CA LEU A 99 3.95 -0.99 -3.54
C LEU A 99 5.33 -1.40 -4.10
N VAL A 100 5.58 -2.70 -4.23
CA VAL A 100 6.87 -3.24 -4.71
C VAL A 100 6.88 -3.44 -6.23
N SER A 101 5.71 -3.41 -6.87
CA SER A 101 5.59 -3.53 -8.32
C SER A 101 5.82 -2.18 -8.98
N ASP A 102 6.52 -2.16 -10.11
CA ASP A 102 6.73 -0.97 -10.94
C ASP A 102 5.45 -0.59 -11.72
N ILE A 103 4.35 -0.32 -11.01
CA ILE A 103 3.02 -0.03 -11.61
C ILE A 103 3.10 1.19 -12.52
N TRP A 104 4.00 2.12 -12.25
CA TRP A 104 4.21 3.30 -13.08
C TRP A 104 4.49 2.95 -14.55
N GLN A 105 5.04 1.77 -14.86
CA GLN A 105 5.24 1.31 -16.24
C GLN A 105 3.91 1.08 -16.98
N LEU A 106 2.81 0.81 -16.27
CA LEU A 106 1.47 0.68 -16.85
C LEU A 106 0.82 2.05 -17.13
N LEU A 107 1.38 3.14 -16.59
CA LEU A 107 0.87 4.50 -16.73
C LEU A 107 1.59 5.31 -17.83
N VAL A 108 2.61 4.73 -18.47
CA VAL A 108 3.42 5.31 -19.55
C VAL A 108 3.06 4.66 -20.88
#